data_AF-A0A960UXL3-F1
#
_entry.id   AF-A0A960UXL3-F1
#
_cell.length_a   1.000
_cell.length_b   1.000
_cell.length_c   1.000
_cell.angle_alpha   90.00
_cell.angle_beta   90.00
_cell.angle_gamma   90.00
#
_symmetry.space_group_name_H-M   'P 1'
#
loop_
_entity.id
_entity.type
_entity.pdbx_description
1 polymer ?
#
loop_
_entity_poly.entity_id
_entity_poly.type
_entity_poly.pdbx_seq_one_letter_code
_entity_poly.pdbx_strand_id
1 'polypeptide(L)' 'MGEGLLYAGLAIVGGLILLLWSADRFIEGAASTAQHFRISPLMIGMVVVGFGTSAPELL' A
#
# COMPACT_ATOMS: atom_id res chain seq x y z
N MET A 1 1.77 -25.09 -22.37
CA MET A 1 2.31 -23.72 -22.24
C MET A 1 1.25 -22.68 -21.88
N GLY A 2 -0.01 -22.79 -22.33
CA GLY A 2 -1.07 -21.79 -22.05
C GLY A 2 -1.62 -21.79 -20.61
N GLU A 3 -1.83 -22.96 -20.00
CA GLU A 3 -2.40 -23.07 -18.64
C GLU A 3 -1.58 -22.30 -17.58
N GLY A 4 -0.24 -22.36 -17.66
CA GLY A 4 0.66 -21.66 -16.74
C GLY A 4 0.58 -20.14 -16.82
N LEU A 5 0.32 -19.59 -18.03
CA LEU A 5 0.13 -18.16 -18.23
C LEU A 5 -1.16 -17.66 -17.56
N LEU A 6 -2.21 -18.48 -17.53
CA LEU A 6 -3.46 -18.12 -16.86
C LEU A 6 -3.28 -18.05 -15.34
N TYR A 7 -2.59 -19.02 -14.74
CA TYR A 7 -2.27 -18.97 -13.31
C TYR A 7 -1.37 -17.79 -12.95
N ALA A 8 -0.36 -17.50 -13.78
CA ALA A 8 0.50 -16.33 -13.59
C ALA A 8 -0.29 -15.02 -13.69
N GLY A 9 -1.16 -14.88 -14.68
CA GLY A 9 -2.01 -13.71 -14.83
C GLY A 9 -2.95 -13.50 -13.63
N LEU A 10 -3.58 -14.56 -13.15
CA LEU A 10 -4.43 -14.52 -11.95
C LEU A 10 -3.63 -14.14 -10.70
N ALA A 11 -2.44 -14.69 -10.53
CA ALA A 11 -1.57 -14.36 -9.40
C ALA A 11 -1.13 -12.89 -9.42
N ILE A 12 -0.80 -12.34 -10.60
CA ILE A 12 -0.43 -10.93 -10.74
C ILE A 12 -1.60 -10.02 -10.39
N VAL A 13 -2.77 -10.27 -10.97
CA VAL A 13 -3.96 -9.43 -10.73
C VAL A 13 -4.40 -9.52 -9.27
N GLY A 14 -4.48 -10.74 -8.72
CA GLY A 14 -4.83 -10.94 -7.31
C GLY A 14 -3.81 -10.30 -6.36
N GLY A 15 -2.52 -10.44 -6.66
CA GLY A 15 -1.43 -9.83 -5.91
C GLY A 15 -1.50 -8.31 -5.92
N LEU A 16 -1.72 -7.69 -7.08
CA LEU A 16 -1.86 -6.24 -7.21
C LEU A 16 -3.06 -5.70 -6.43
N ILE A 17 -4.21 -6.37 -6.51
CA ILE A 17 -5.40 -5.99 -5.74
C ILE A 17 -5.11 -6.04 -4.23
N LEU A 18 -4.49 -7.13 -3.77
CA LEU A 18 -4.09 -7.29 -2.38
C LEU A 18 -3.08 -6.22 -1.94
N LEU A 19 -2.10 -5.91 -2.78
CA LEU A 19 -1.08 -4.90 -2.50
C LEU A 19 -1.70 -3.51 -2.34
N LEU A 20 -2.49 -3.06 -3.31
CA LEU A 20 -3.19 -1.76 -3.23
C LEU A 20 -4.08 -1.69 -1.98
N TRP A 21 -4.90 -2.72 -1.76
CA TRP A 21 -5.80 -2.76 -0.62
C TRP A 21 -5.05 -2.73 0.72
N SER A 22 -3.93 -3.44 0.82
CA SER A 22 -3.10 -3.45 2.02
C SER A 22 -2.37 -2.12 2.25
N ALA A 23 -1.94 -1.45 1.18
CA ALA A 23 -1.26 -0.16 1.24
C ALA A 23 -2.19 0.95 1.79
N ASP A 24 -3.43 1.02 1.29
CA ASP A 24 -4.43 1.96 1.81
C ASP A 24 -4.67 1.78 3.31
N ARG A 25 -4.85 0.53 3.75
CA ARG A 25 -5.07 0.21 5.18
C ARG A 25 -3.85 0.52 6.05
N PHE A 26 -2.65 0.30 5.52
CA PHE A 26 -1.42 0.66 6.20
C PHE A 26 -1.28 2.18 6.38
N ILE A 27 -1.58 2.96 5.34
CA ILE A 27 -1.55 4.43 5.39
C ILE A 27 -2.54 4.96 6.41
N GLU A 28 -3.79 4.48 6.41
CA GLU A 28 -4.80 4.87 7.40
C GLU A 28 -4.36 4.55 8.83
N GLY A 29 -3.83 3.34 9.07
CA GLY A 29 -3.35 2.93 10.37
C GLY A 29 -2.16 3.77 10.87
N ALA A 30 -1.20 4.03 9.99
CA ALA A 30 -0.03 4.85 10.29
C ALA A 30 -0.42 6.33 10.52
N ALA A 31 -1.32 6.88 9.71
CA ALA A 31 -1.82 8.24 9.87
C ALA A 31 -2.63 8.41 11.15
N SER A 32 -3.48 7.44 11.49
CA SER A 32 -4.21 7.40 12.77
C SER A 32 -3.24 7.35 13.94
N THR A 33 -2.23 6.48 13.89
CA THR A 33 -1.20 6.38 14.93
C THR A 33 -0.47 7.70 15.12
N ALA A 34 -0.01 8.33 14.04
CA ALA A 34 0.69 9.61 14.09
C ALA A 34 -0.19 10.75 14.65
N GLN A 35 -1.49 10.75 14.35
CA GLN A 35 -2.44 11.70 14.94
C GLN A 35 -2.57 11.52 16.46
N HIS A 36 -2.58 10.29 16.97
CA HIS A 36 -2.58 10.04 18.42
C HIS A 36 -1.33 10.61 19.11
N PHE A 37 -0.19 10.64 18.41
CA PHE A 37 1.04 11.28 18.87
C PHE A 37 1.09 12.81 18.66
N ARG A 38 -0.02 13.44 18.23
CA ARG A 38 -0.12 14.88 17.91
C ARG A 38 0.87 15.36 16.83
N ILE A 39 1.27 14.48 15.92
CA ILE A 39 2.07 14.86 14.75
C ILE A 39 1.21 15.73 13.82
N SER A 40 1.79 16.77 13.22
CA SER A 40 1.04 17.68 12.35
C SER A 40 0.54 16.97 11.08
N PRO A 41 -0.67 17.31 10.58
CA PRO A 41 -1.22 16.70 9.36
C PRO A 41 -0.29 16.85 8.14
N LEU A 42 0.45 17.95 8.08
CA LEU A 42 1.43 18.21 7.03
C LEU A 42 2.57 17.17 7.04
N MET A 43 3.14 16.87 8.21
CA MET A 43 4.17 15.83 8.36
C MET A 43 3.63 14.44 8.01
N ILE A 44 2.39 14.14 8.41
CA ILE A 44 1.73 12.87 8.07
C ILE A 44 1.56 12.75 6.55
N GLY A 45 1.08 13.79 5.87
CA GLY A 45 0.96 13.80 4.41
C GLY A 45 2.31 13.65 3.70
N MET A 46 3.34 14.39 4.13
CA MET A 46 4.65 14.32 3.48
C MET A 46 5.36 12.98 3.68
N VAL A 47 5.24 12.38 4.87
CA VAL A 47 5.97 11.14 5.21
C VAL A 47 5.11 9.91 4.98
N VAL A 48 3.95 9.81 5.65
CA VAL A 48 3.13 8.59 5.66
C VAL A 48 2.44 8.36 4.31
N VAL A 49 1.84 9.40 3.73
CA VAL A 49 1.19 9.27 2.42
C VAL A 49 2.23 9.12 1.32
N GLY A 50 3.28 9.96 1.34
CA GLY A 50 4.38 9.87 0.37
C GLY A 50 5.08 8.50 0.34
N PHE A 51 5.39 7.92 1.50
CA PHE A 51 5.93 6.56 1.55
C PHE A 51 4.88 5.50 1.19
N GLY A 52 3.66 5.64 1.68
CA GLY A 52 2.62 4.65 1.48
C GLY A 52 2.25 4.42 0.01
N THR A 53 2.29 5.48 -0.81
CA THR A 53 2.02 5.38 -2.25
C THR A 53 3.17 4.81 -3.07
N SER A 54 4.39 4.74 -2.51
CA SER A 54 5.56 4.15 -3.19
C SER A 54 6.01 2.82 -2.57
N ALA A 55 5.42 2.43 -1.44
CA ALA A 55 5.73 1.18 -0.76
C ALA A 55 5.48 -0.06 -1.64
N PRO A 56 4.38 -0.15 -2.43
CA PRO A 56 4.17 -1.24 -3.38
C PRO A 56 5.31 -1.41 -4.40
N GLU A 57 5.86 -0.30 -4.90
CA GLU A 57 6.88 -0.27 -5.95
C GLU A 57 8.31 -0.48 -5.43
N LEU A 58 8.52 -0.31 -4.12
CA LEU A 58 9.79 -0.55 -3.45
C LEU A 58 10.05 -2.04 -3.14
N LEU A 59 9.02 -2.88 -3.22
CA LEU A 59 9.07 -4.34 -2.99
C LEU A 59 9.29 -5.10 -4.30
#